data_AF-A0A1I5DUE7-F1
#
_entry.id   AF-A0A1I5DUE7-F1
#
_cell.length_a   1.000
_cell.length_b   1.000
_cell.length_c   1.000
_cell.angle_alpha   90.00
_cell.angle_beta   90.00
_cell.angle_gamma   90.00
#
_symmetry.space_group_name_H-M   'P 1'
#
loop_
_entity.id
_entity.type
_entity.pdbx_description
1 polymer ?
#
loop_
_entity_poly.entity_id
_entity_poly.type
_entity_poly.pdbx_seq_one_letter_code
_entity_poly.pdbx_strand_id
1 'polypeptide(L)' 'MLKHQHQRHQAIRLTLPDGTNGLIMTDRRCSVSYDFPSEVKIEPANRHQKTAIDILSLARETD' A
#
# COMPACT_ATOMS: atom_id res chain seq x y z
N MET A 1 -14.92 -4.86 9.54
CA MET A 1 -14.74 -5.06 8.08
C MET A 1 -14.65 -3.72 7.36
N LEU A 2 -13.49 -3.44 6.76
CA LEU A 2 -13.18 -2.19 6.06
C LEU A 2 -13.36 -2.38 4.55
N LYS A 3 -14.15 -1.53 3.91
CA LYS A 3 -14.43 -1.60 2.47
C LYS A 3 -13.67 -0.50 1.75
N HIS A 4 -12.93 -0.85 0.70
CA HIS A 4 -12.18 0.11 -0.11
C HIS A 4 -12.38 -0.14 -1.60
N GLN A 5 -12.67 0.92 -2.36
CA GLN A 5 -12.79 0.85 -3.81
C GLN A 5 -11.47 1.25 -4.45
N HIS A 6 -10.84 0.31 -5.16
CA HIS A 6 -9.58 0.58 -5.85
C HIS A 6 -9.80 1.20 -7.22
N GLN A 7 -8.99 2.22 -7.53
CA GLN A 7 -8.85 2.72 -8.90
C GLN A 7 -7.78 1.93 -9.64
N ARG A 8 -7.90 1.91 -10.98
CA ARG A 8 -6.96 1.22 -11.86
C ARG A 8 -5.54 1.75 -11.65
N HIS A 9 -4.58 0.86 -11.38
CA HIS A 9 -3.17 1.19 -11.14
C HIS A 9 -2.94 2.23 -10.02
N GLN A 10 -3.89 2.38 -9.11
CA GLN A 10 -3.69 3.18 -7.91
C GLN A 10 -3.22 2.26 -6.79
N ALA A 11 -2.05 2.55 -6.24
CA ALA A 11 -1.57 1.89 -5.05
C ALA A 11 -2.18 2.56 -3.81
N ILE A 12 -2.50 1.75 -2.81
CA ILE A 12 -2.90 2.20 -1.48
C ILE A 12 -1.88 1.70 -0.46
N ARG A 13 -1.62 2.54 0.54
CA ARG A 13 -0.80 2.22 1.69
C ARG A 13 -1.71 1.73 2.81
N LEU A 14 -1.34 0.59 3.38
CA LEU A 14 -1.90 0.07 4.61
C LEU A 14 -0.90 0.38 5.73
N THR A 15 -1.38 0.94 6.84
CA THR A 15 -0.60 1.08 8.05
C THR A 15 -1.21 0.17 9.11
N LEU A 16 -0.45 -0.84 9.51
CA LEU A 16 -0.82 -1.83 10.52
C LEU A 16 -0.67 -1.25 11.94
N PRO A 17 -1.27 -1.88 12.96
CA PRO A 17 -1.26 -1.37 14.34
C PRO A 17 0.14 -1.35 14.97
N ASP A 18 1.05 -2.20 14.47
CA ASP A 18 2.47 -2.26 14.84
C ASP A 18 3.32 -1.15 14.17
N GLY A 19 2.70 -0.30 13.33
CA GLY A 19 3.36 0.74 12.55
C GLY A 19 3.98 0.24 11.23
N THR A 20 3.88 -1.06 10.95
CA THR A 20 4.36 -1.65 9.71
C THR A 20 3.49 -1.18 8.54
N ASN A 21 4.12 -1.00 7.39
CA ASN A 21 3.45 -0.50 6.19
C ASN A 21 3.37 -1.57 5.11
N GLY A 22 2.17 -1.75 4.56
CA GLY A 22 1.92 -2.59 3.39
C GLY A 22 1.49 -1.76 2.20
N LEU A 23 1.65 -2.31 1.00
CA LEU A 23 1.17 -1.71 -0.24
C LEU A 23 0.23 -2.69 -0.93
N ILE A 24 -0.93 -2.20 -1.36
CA ILE A 24 -1.83 -2.97 -2.22
C ILE A 24 -1.99 -2.20 -3.53
N MET A 25 -1.79 -2.90 -4.64
CA MET A 25 -2.03 -2.39 -5.97
C MET A 25 -2.89 -3.38 -6.73
N THR A 26 -3.86 -2.86 -7.47
CA THR A 26 -4.73 -3.66 -8.34
C THR A 26 -4.57 -3.18 -9.78
N ASP A 27 -4.46 -4.14 -10.70
CA ASP A 27 -4.31 -3.86 -12.13
C ASP A 27 -5.61 -3.34 -12.77
N ARG A 28 -6.77 -3.73 -12.20
CA ARG A 28 -8.10 -3.39 -12.69
C ARG A 28 -8.89 -2.65 -11.60
N ARG A 29 -9.89 -1.86 -12.01
CA ARG A 29 -10.86 -1.29 -11.07
C ARG A 29 -11.66 -2.41 -10.42
N CYS A 30 -11.58 -2.52 -9.10
CA CYS A 30 -12.34 -3.51 -8.35
C CYS A 30 -12.70 -2.97 -6.96
N SER A 31 -13.77 -3.52 -6.40
CA SER A 31 -14.13 -3.30 -5.00
C SER A 31 -13.49 -4.40 -4.18
N VAL A 32 -12.64 -4.03 -3.22
CA VAL A 32 -11.97 -5.00 -2.33
C VAL A 32 -12.48 -4.77 -0.91
N SER A 33 -12.87 -5.86 -0.25
CA SER A 33 -13.29 -5.83 1.15
C SER A 33 -12.21 -6.53 1.97
N TYR A 34 -11.76 -5.87 3.03
CA TYR A 34 -10.75 -6.41 3.93
C TYR A 34 -11.35 -6.64 5.32
N ASP A 35 -10.91 -7.71 5.96
CA ASP A 35 -11.18 -7.92 7.37
C ASP A 35 -9.94 -7.55 8.18
N PHE A 36 -9.85 -6.25 8.51
CA PHE A 36 -8.78 -5.70 9.31
C PHE A 36 -9.30 -5.24 10.69
N PRO A 37 -8.43 -5.24 11.71
CA PRO A 37 -8.66 -4.55 12.98
C PRO A 37 -8.96 -3.05 12.77
N SER A 38 -9.63 -2.43 13.75
CA SER A 38 -10.04 -1.01 13.71
C SER A 38 -8.89 -0.02 13.61
N GLU A 39 -7.69 -0.42 14.02
CA GLU A 39 -6.49 0.40 14.09
C GLU A 39 -5.79 0.50 12.74
N VAL A 40 -6.16 -0.34 11.75
CA VAL A 40 -5.56 -0.32 10.42
C VAL A 40 -6.03 0.91 9.65
N LYS A 41 -5.07 1.67 9.14
CA LYS A 41 -5.33 2.86 8.31
C LYS A 41 -5.07 2.54 6.85
N ILE A 42 -5.96 3.03 5.98
CA ILE A 42 -5.84 2.90 4.53
C ILE A 42 -5.77 4.30 3.93
N GLU A 43 -4.68 4.58 3.23
CA GLU A 43 -4.44 5.88 2.60
C GLU A 43 -3.99 5.69 1.14
N PRO A 44 -4.35 6.59 0.21
CA PRO A 44 -3.79 6.56 -1.14
C PRO A 44 -2.26 6.68 -1.08
N ALA A 45 -1.54 5.78 -1.75
CA ALA A 45 -0.10 5.95 -1.91
C ALA A 45 0.13 7.06 -2.93
N ASN A 46 0.33 8.29 -2.45
CA ASN A 46 0.53 9.43 -3.32
C ASN A 46 1.80 9.22 -4.18
N ARG A 47 1.74 9.55 -5.47
CA ARG A 47 2.82 9.29 -6.47
C ARG A 47 4.20 9.86 -6.08
N HIS A 48 4.25 10.75 -5.10
CA HIS A 48 5.50 11.33 -4.59
C HIS A 48 6.26 10.43 -3.60
N GLN A 49 5.75 9.27 -3.21
CA GLN A 49 6.49 8.31 -2.36
C GLN A 49 7.10 7.13 -3.13
N LYS A 50 7.17 7.20 -4.47
CA LYS A 50 7.84 6.17 -5.29
C LYS A 50 9.37 6.13 -5.10
N THR A 51 9.96 7.03 -4.32
CA THR A 51 11.42 7.19 -4.30
C THR A 51 12.10 6.61 -3.05
N ALA A 52 11.39 6.27 -1.97
CA ALA A 52 12.07 5.84 -0.74
C ALA A 52 12.28 4.32 -0.62
N ILE A 53 11.33 3.51 -1.10
CA ILE A 53 11.38 2.05 -0.89
C ILE A 53 12.14 1.35 -2.03
N ASP A 54 12.04 1.84 -3.27
CA ASP A 54 12.84 1.32 -4.39
C ASP A 54 14.34 1.66 -4.24
N ILE A 55 14.71 2.79 -3.63
CA ILE A 55 16.12 3.16 -3.42
C ILE A 55 16.78 2.30 -2.33
N LEU A 56 16.06 1.90 -1.28
CA LEU A 56 16.60 1.00 -0.25
C LEU A 56 16.68 -0.46 -0.72
N SER A 57 15.84 -0.86 -1.68
CA SER A 57 15.83 -2.21 -2.24
C SER A 57 16.89 -2.40 -3.32
N LEU A 58 17.21 -1.35 -4.10
CA LEU A 58 18.23 -1.40 -5.14
C LEU A 58 19.67 -1.26 -4.61
N ALA A 59 19.85 -0.67 -3.42
CA ALA A 59 21.18 -0.48 -2.81
C ALA A 59 21.78 -1.76 -2.17
N ARG A 60 21.10 -2.91 -2.24
CA ARG A 60 21.57 -4.18 -1.65
C ARG A 60 21.97 -5.24 -2.67
N GLU A 61 21.84 -4.96 -3.97
CA GLU A 61 22.35 -5.83 -5.04
C GLU A 61 23.43 -5.09 -5.83
N THR A 62 24.61 -4.94 -5.23
CA THR A 62 25.88 -4.80 -5.96
C THR A 62 27.00 -5.14 -4.99
N ASP A 63 27.29 -6.44 -4.89
CA ASP A 63 28.61 -6.98 -4.57
C ASP A 63 29.03 -7.84 -5.77
#